data_AF-A0A0D1J2L3-F1
#
_entry.id   AF-A0A0D1J2L3-F1
#
_cell.length_a   1.000
_cell.length_b   1.000
_cell.length_c   1.000
_cell.angle_alpha   90.00
_cell.angle_beta   90.00
_cell.angle_gamma   90.00
#
_symmetry.space_group_name_H-M   'P 1'
#
loop_
_entity.id
_entity.type
_entity.pdbx_description
1 polymer ?
#
loop_
_entity_poly.entity_id
_entity_poly.type
_entity_poly.pdbx_seq_one_letter_code
_entity_poly.pdbx_strand_id
1 'polypeptide(L)' 'MTTNDIYERLGALEQLVRHLYAQTGIPVPDVRSMAQSQVSDRVLELLASGNKIAAVKAYRDEAGVDLPTATRVIESL' A
#
# COMPACT_ATOMS: atom_id res chain seq x y z
N MET A 1 14.50 12.76 -20.66
CA MET A 1 13.22 12.63 -19.93
C MET A 1 13.31 13.61 -18.76
N THR A 2 12.69 14.78 -18.88
CA THR A 2 12.73 15.80 -17.81
C THR A 2 11.76 15.40 -16.71
N THR A 3 11.99 15.84 -15.47
CA THR A 3 11.13 15.52 -14.32
C THR A 3 9.66 15.92 -14.58
N ASN A 4 9.43 16.94 -15.41
CA ASN A 4 8.10 17.40 -15.83
C ASN A 4 7.28 16.31 -16.56
N ASP A 5 7.93 15.59 -17.47
CA ASP A 5 7.36 14.50 -18.28
C ASP A 5 6.86 13.33 -17.41
N ILE A 6 7.45 13.15 -16.22
CA ILE A 6 7.06 12.10 -15.26
C ILE A 6 5.79 12.51 -14.52
N TYR A 7 5.70 13.78 -14.10
CA TYR A 7 4.51 14.30 -13.41
C TYR A 7 3.29 14.36 -14.34
N GLU A 8 3.48 14.72 -15.61
CA GLU A 8 2.38 14.72 -16.59
C GLU A 8 1.83 13.30 -16.84
N ARG A 9 2.71 12.31 -16.97
CA ARG A 9 2.31 10.91 -17.09
C ARG A 9 1.64 10.37 -15.83
N LEU A 10 2.13 10.77 -14.65
CA LEU A 10 1.54 10.38 -13.37
C LEU A 10 0.11 10.95 -13.23
N GLY A 11 -0.11 12.23 -13.58
CA GLY A 11 -1.44 12.84 -13.54
C GLY A 11 -2.42 12.20 -14.50
N ALA A 12 -1.98 11.83 -15.71
CA ALA A 12 -2.81 11.11 -16.67
C ALA A 12 -3.21 9.71 -16.14
N LEU A 13 -2.29 9.03 -15.46
CA LEU A 13 -2.56 7.73 -14.84
C LEU A 13 -3.58 7.84 -13.70
N GLU A 14 -3.45 8.84 -12.82
CA GLU A 14 -4.41 9.09 -11.74
C GLU A 14 -5.82 9.40 -12.26
N GLN A 15 -5.92 10.20 -13.33
CA GLN A 15 -7.21 10.52 -13.98
C GLN A 15 -7.89 9.27 -14.54
N LEU A 16 -7.13 8.40 -15.20
CA LEU A 16 -7.64 7.17 -15.81
C LEU A 16 -8.10 6.15 -14.75
N VAL A 17 -7.33 6.00 -13.67
CA VAL A 17 -7.70 5.16 -12.54
C VAL A 17 -9.01 5.63 -11.92
N ARG A 18 -9.16 6.94 -11.67
CA ARG A 18 -10.42 7.52 -11.16
C ARG A 18 -11.59 7.24 -12.09
N HIS A 19 -11.38 7.36 -13.39
CA HIS A 19 -12.41 7.11 -14.40
C HIS A 19 -12.87 5.65 -14.40
N LEU A 20 -11.94 4.70 -14.31
CA LEU A 20 -12.25 3.26 -14.25
C LEU A 20 -13.07 2.89 -13.01
N TYR A 21 -12.74 3.45 -11.83
CA TYR A 21 -13.53 3.23 -10.62
C TYR A 21 -14.94 3.80 -10.74
N ALA A 22 -15.09 5.00 -11.33
CA ALA A 22 -16.41 5.60 -11.57
C ALA A 22 -17.25 4.77 -12.56
N GLN A 23 -16.64 4.20 -13.59
CA GLN A 23 -17.35 3.37 -14.57
C GLN A 23 -17.74 1.99 -14.04
N THR A 24 -16.91 1.38 -13.18
CA THR A 24 -17.12 0.02 -12.67
C THR A 24 -18.07 -0.03 -11.47
N GLY A 25 -18.41 1.12 -10.88
CA GLY A 25 -19.29 1.20 -9.70
C GLY A 25 -18.65 0.65 -8.43
N ILE A 26 -17.35 0.35 -8.46
CA ILE A 26 -16.58 -0.08 -7.30
C ILE A 26 -16.15 1.21 -6.58
N PRO A 27 -16.52 1.40 -5.30
CA PRO A 27 -16.07 2.57 -4.56
C PRO A 27 -14.55 2.60 -4.56
N VAL A 28 -13.98 3.80 -4.76
CA VAL A 28 -12.52 3.99 -4.68
C VAL A 28 -12.04 3.34 -3.38
N PRO A 29 -11.17 2.31 -3.46
CA PRO A 29 -10.70 1.65 -2.27
C PRO A 29 -10.03 2.70 -1.41
N ASP A 30 -10.42 2.79 -0.13
CA ASP A 30 -9.66 3.61 0.78
C ASP A 30 -8.24 3.05 0.80
N VAL A 31 -7.25 3.86 0.39
CA VAL A 31 -5.87 3.41 0.27
C VAL A 31 -5.33 2.85 1.58
N ARG A 32 -5.90 3.28 2.73
CA ARG A 32 -5.61 2.71 4.04
C ARG A 32 -6.26 1.34 4.19
N SER A 33 -7.53 1.17 3.81
CA SER A 33 -8.17 -0.15 3.79
C SER A 33 -7.52 -1.12 2.79
N MET A 34 -6.98 -0.64 1.66
CA MET A 34 -6.17 -1.45 0.75
C MET A 34 -4.83 -1.83 1.36
N ALA A 35 -4.14 -0.89 2.00
CA ALA A 35 -2.91 -1.19 2.73
C ALA A 35 -3.17 -2.21 3.83
N GLN A 36 -4.27 -2.07 4.58
CA GLN A 36 -4.72 -3.03 5.59
C GLN A 36 -5.12 -4.38 4.98
N SER A 37 -5.72 -4.42 3.79
CA SER A 37 -6.07 -5.67 3.11
C SER A 37 -4.86 -6.36 2.44
N GLN A 38 -3.78 -5.61 2.18
CA GLN A 38 -2.50 -6.13 1.68
C GLN A 38 -1.66 -6.72 2.81
N VAL A 39 -1.98 -6.36 4.05
CA VAL A 39 -1.30 -6.78 5.26
C VAL A 39 -2.12 -7.91 5.88
N SER A 40 -1.55 -9.10 5.92
CA SER A 40 -2.19 -10.29 6.49
C SER A 40 -2.69 -10.01 7.92
N ASP A 41 -3.83 -10.57 8.32
CA ASP A 41 -4.40 -10.43 9.68
C ASP A 41 -3.35 -10.69 10.77
N ARG A 42 -2.45 -11.64 10.52
CA ARG A 42 -1.34 -11.98 11.41
C ARG A 42 -0.38 -10.81 11.66
N VAL A 43 -0.10 -10.00 10.65
CA VAL A 43 0.77 -8.83 10.77
C VAL A 43 0.07 -7.72 11.56
N LEU A 44 -1.24 -7.55 11.36
CA LEU A 44 -2.07 -6.61 12.13
C LEU A 44 -2.15 -7.02 13.61
N GLU A 45 -2.29 -8.31 13.92
CA GLU A 45 -2.25 -8.82 15.29
C GLU A 45 -0.89 -8.58 15.95
N LEU A 46 0.22 -8.76 15.22
CA LEU A 46 1.57 -8.51 15.72
C LEU A 46 1.83 -7.02 15.95
N LEU A 47 1.28 -6.16 15.09
CA LEU A 47 1.27 -4.70 15.28
C LEU A 47 0.46 -4.30 16.52
N ALA A 48 -0.76 -4.82 16.66
CA ALA A 48 -1.63 -4.56 17.81
C ALA A 48 -1.04 -5.06 19.14
N SER A 49 -0.26 -6.15 19.08
CA SER A 49 0.48 -6.70 20.22
C SER A 49 1.76 -5.90 20.57
N GLY A 50 2.04 -4.79 19.87
CA GLY A 50 3.22 -3.95 20.08
C GLY A 50 4.53 -4.56 19.53
N ASN A 51 4.44 -5.66 18.80
CA ASN A 51 5.59 -6.46 18.38
C ASN A 51 5.99 -6.13 16.93
N LYS A 52 6.37 -4.87 16.70
CA LYS A 52 6.69 -4.30 15.37
C LYS A 52 7.74 -5.11 14.61
N ILE A 53 8.73 -5.67 15.30
CA ILE A 53 9.80 -6.48 14.67
C ILE A 53 9.23 -7.76 14.06
N ALA A 54 8.31 -8.42 14.77
CA ALA A 54 7.64 -9.62 14.26
C ALA A 54 6.68 -9.28 13.11
N ALA A 55 5.96 -8.14 13.20
CA ALA A 55 5.10 -7.65 12.13
C ALA A 55 5.86 -7.36 10.83
N VAL A 56 6.99 -6.64 10.92
CA VAL A 56 7.88 -6.38 9.77
C VAL A 56 8.43 -7.67 9.18
N LYS A 57 8.82 -8.62 10.03
CA LYS A 57 9.32 -9.92 9.57
C LYS A 57 8.25 -10.72 8.82
N ALA A 58 7.03 -10.78 9.35
CA ALA A 58 5.91 -11.47 8.73
C ALA A 58 5.50 -10.80 7.41
N TYR A 59 5.36 -9.47 7.39
CA TYR A 59 5.05 -8.72 6.17
C TYR A 59 6.12 -8.88 5.10
N ARG A 60 7.40 -8.90 5.49
CA ARG A 60 8.51 -9.15 4.56
C ARG A 60 8.47 -10.55 3.95
N ASP A 61 8.15 -11.55 4.76
CA ASP A 61 8.07 -12.95 4.34
C ASP A 61 6.88 -13.19 3.39
N GLU A 62 5.74 -12.57 3.69
CA GLU A 62 4.51 -12.69 2.89
C GLU A 62 4.52 -11.82 1.62
N ALA A 63 4.98 -10.56 1.72
CA ALA A 63 4.98 -9.63 0.58
C ALA A 63 6.25 -9.74 -0.28
N GLY A 64 7.30 -10.41 0.20
CA GLY A 64 8.57 -10.57 -0.53
C GLY A 64 9.32 -9.25 -0.78
N VAL A 65 9.06 -8.22 0.03
CA VAL A 65 9.65 -6.88 -0.12
C VAL A 65 10.93 -6.71 0.70
N ASP A 66 11.72 -5.69 0.41
CA ASP A 66 12.90 -5.35 1.22
C ASP A 66 12.54 -4.89 2.63
N LEU A 67 13.45 -5.14 3.58
CA LEU A 67 13.32 -4.73 4.99
C LEU A 67 12.91 -3.24 5.18
N PRO A 68 13.54 -2.25 4.51
CA PRO A 68 13.12 -0.85 4.64
C PRO A 68 11.70 -0.59 4.13
N THR A 69 11.28 -1.27 3.05
CA THR A 69 9.92 -1.15 2.50
C THR A 69 8.90 -1.73 3.47
N ALA A 70 9.20 -2.91 4.03
CA ALA A 70 8.36 -3.55 5.04
C ALA A 70 8.19 -2.65 6.27
N THR A 71 9.30 -2.11 6.82
CA THR A 71 9.23 -1.20 7.98
C THR A 71 8.37 0.02 7.69
N ARG A 72 8.54 0.67 6.53
CA ARG A 72 7.75 1.86 6.18
C ARG A 72 6.26 1.58 6.06
N VAL A 73 5.88 0.41 5.54
CA VAL A 73 4.47 0.01 5.46
C VAL A 73 3.90 -0.21 6.86
N ILE A 74 4.64 -0.94 7.71
CA ILE A 74 4.23 -1.24 9.09
C ILE A 74 4.17 0.02 9.97
N GLU A 75 5.04 1.00 9.75
CA GLU A 75 5.02 2.28 10.47
C GLU A 75 3.97 3.27 9.95
N SER A 76 3.46 3.06 8.73
CA SER A 76 2.42 3.91 8.12
C SER A 76 1.00 3.38 8.36
N LEU A 77 0.86 2.18 8.94
CA LEU A 77 -0.40 1.61 9.44
C LEU A 77 -0.74 2.18 10.82
#